data_AF-A0A961V9N5-F1
#
_entry.id   AF-A0A961V9N5-F1
#
_cell.length_a   1.000
_cell.length_b   1.000
_cell.length_c   1.000
_cell.angle_alpha   90.00
_cell.angle_beta   90.00
_cell.angle_gamma   90.00
#
_symmetry.space_group_name_H-M   'P 1'
#
loop_
_entity.id
_entity.type
_entity.pdbx_description
1 polymer ?
#
loop_
_entity_poly.entity_id
_entity_poly.type
_entity_poly.pdbx_seq_one_letter_code
_entity_poly.pdbx_strand_id
1 'polypeptide(L)'
;MVPFRHSFAVVAAALVALVTLGPAPVFASPEDDLKMTFSSEKGGGGPGNIVGRITNTSRRDYPCVDALFSLSTSFQDRQQGKPARNLGTQAVRVRNIAPGATVSFRAPLRERAGFGFAGYEVCAATRPPPKPPRPPAPNPPTQVKRCTVTGLVASNRKFEGYDDRKHRYTIARVAILDADTNALVKEVPLSSRVISGKNPRTGKTYPARSFEASGLASGRRYVARLDYFWTTSPAGGVAFRCPGPGGATRFGLPMLIHTGTTPDG
;
A
#
# COMPACT_ATOMS: atom_id res chain seq x y z
N MET A 1 27.64 37.52 78.98
CA MET A 1 26.79 37.90 77.82
C MET A 1 27.03 36.88 76.71
N VAL A 2 25.98 36.19 76.27
CA VAL A 2 25.97 35.30 75.09
C VAL A 2 25.47 36.14 73.91
N PRO A 3 26.04 35.98 72.69
CA PRO A 3 25.35 35.24 71.61
C PRO A 3 26.33 34.35 70.82
N PHE A 4 26.12 33.04 70.69
CA PHE A 4 25.29 32.34 69.69
C PHE A 4 25.40 32.87 68.24
N ARG A 5 26.14 32.12 67.38
CA ARG A 5 26.03 32.08 65.91
C ARG A 5 26.36 30.64 65.47
N HIS A 6 25.37 29.76 65.37
CA HIS A 6 24.61 29.38 64.17
C HIS A 6 25.49 28.97 62.96
N SER A 7 25.59 27.66 62.81
CA SER A 7 26.04 26.88 61.67
C SER A 7 25.24 27.19 60.41
N PHE A 8 25.91 27.32 59.26
CA PHE A 8 25.27 27.21 57.95
C PHE A 8 25.64 25.85 57.36
N ALA A 9 24.68 24.92 57.37
CA ALA A 9 24.74 23.69 56.58
C ALA A 9 24.25 24.04 55.16
N VAL A 10 25.11 23.88 54.17
CA VAL A 10 24.76 24.00 52.75
C VAL A 10 24.11 22.68 52.32
N VAL A 11 22.79 22.71 52.12
CA VAL A 11 22.04 21.58 51.53
C VAL A 11 22.13 21.71 50.01
N ALA A 12 22.91 20.83 49.38
CA ALA A 12 22.96 20.68 47.94
C ALA A 12 21.69 19.96 47.46
N ALA A 13 20.80 20.67 46.79
CA ALA A 13 19.62 20.09 46.15
C ALA A 13 20.03 19.40 44.84
N ALA A 14 19.92 18.07 44.80
CA ALA A 14 20.06 17.28 43.58
C ALA A 14 18.80 17.45 42.71
N LEU A 15 18.97 18.07 41.55
CA LEU A 15 17.92 18.32 40.57
C LEU A 15 17.76 17.07 39.69
N VAL A 16 16.72 16.26 39.97
CA VAL A 16 16.34 15.12 39.15
C VAL A 16 15.60 15.64 37.92
N ALA A 17 16.29 15.69 36.78
CA ALA A 17 15.68 16.01 35.49
C ALA A 17 14.79 14.85 35.03
N LEU A 18 13.47 14.99 35.18
CA LEU A 18 12.49 14.14 34.51
C LEU A 18 12.55 14.43 33.00
N VAL A 19 13.11 13.51 32.22
CA VAL A 19 12.97 13.49 30.77
C VAL A 19 11.53 13.14 30.45
N THR A 20 10.72 14.15 30.12
CA THR A 20 9.40 13.95 29.54
C THR A 20 9.56 13.43 28.12
N LEU A 21 9.31 12.13 27.92
CA LEU A 21 9.12 11.54 26.60
C LEU A 21 7.85 12.16 25.98
N GLY A 22 8.01 13.27 25.27
CA GLY A 22 6.96 13.84 24.44
C GLY A 22 6.50 12.82 23.38
N PRO A 23 5.22 12.84 22.97
CA PRO A 23 4.75 11.99 21.89
C PRO A 23 5.57 12.26 20.62
N ALA A 24 6.05 11.20 19.97
CA ALA A 24 6.78 11.31 18.71
C ALA A 24 5.93 12.10 17.70
N PRO A 25 6.52 13.00 16.90
CA PRO A 25 5.79 13.71 15.86
C PRO A 25 5.19 12.68 14.90
N VAL A 26 3.86 12.70 14.75
CA VAL A 26 3.16 11.93 13.74
C VAL A 26 3.56 12.52 12.39
N PHE A 27 4.49 11.87 11.70
CA PHE A 27 4.87 12.28 10.35
C PHE A 27 3.66 12.06 9.44
N ALA A 28 2.98 13.13 9.03
CA ALA A 28 1.97 13.09 7.98
C ALA A 28 2.59 12.45 6.72
N SER A 29 1.85 11.52 6.12
CA SER A 29 2.30 10.73 4.98
C SER A 29 2.16 11.55 3.70
N PRO A 30 3.05 11.43 2.69
CA PRO A 30 2.90 12.13 1.41
C PRO A 30 1.52 11.93 0.76
N GLU A 31 0.86 10.80 1.04
CA GLU A 31 -0.49 10.46 0.61
C GLU A 31 -1.56 11.43 1.15
N ASP A 32 -1.35 11.99 2.34
CA ASP A 32 -2.27 12.96 2.95
C ASP A 32 -2.08 14.38 2.38
N ASP A 33 -0.86 14.69 1.95
CA ASP A 33 -0.43 16.05 1.57
C ASP A 33 -0.48 16.29 0.05
N LEU A 34 -0.31 15.25 -0.77
CA LEU A 34 -0.16 15.35 -2.23
C LEU A 34 -1.34 14.73 -2.99
N LYS A 35 -1.93 15.51 -3.91
CA LYS A 35 -2.99 15.05 -4.82
C LYS A 35 -2.43 14.79 -6.22
N MET A 36 -2.75 13.63 -6.79
CA MET A 36 -2.31 13.22 -8.12
C MET A 36 -3.47 13.26 -9.11
N THR A 37 -3.21 13.76 -10.32
CA THR A 37 -3.97 13.39 -11.52
C THR A 37 -3.01 12.87 -12.58
N PHE A 38 -3.42 11.87 -13.35
CA PHE A 38 -2.58 11.28 -14.39
C PHE A 38 -3.40 10.71 -15.53
N SER A 39 -2.78 10.57 -16.69
CA SER A 39 -3.37 9.97 -17.88
C SER A 39 -2.28 9.36 -18.77
N SER A 40 -2.71 8.69 -19.83
CA SER A 40 -1.82 8.16 -20.86
C SER A 40 -1.71 9.12 -22.04
N GLU A 41 -0.48 9.33 -22.50
CA GLU A 41 -0.18 10.02 -23.74
C GLU A 41 0.33 8.99 -24.75
N LYS A 42 -0.34 8.86 -25.91
CA LYS A 42 0.11 7.95 -26.96
C LYS A 42 1.42 8.45 -27.55
N GLY A 43 2.43 7.57 -27.58
CA GLY A 43 3.65 7.80 -28.36
C GLY A 43 3.39 7.44 -29.82
N GLY A 44 3.98 8.18 -30.77
CA GLY A 44 3.89 7.87 -32.20
C GLY A 44 4.55 6.53 -32.55
N GLY A 45 3.86 5.42 -32.27
CA GLY A 45 4.31 4.04 -32.48
C GLY A 45 4.91 3.34 -31.24
N GLY A 46 5.37 4.10 -30.24
CA GLY A 46 6.04 3.59 -29.03
C GLY A 46 5.11 3.22 -27.85
N PRO A 47 5.67 2.82 -26.69
CA PRO A 47 4.93 2.45 -25.48
C PRO A 47 3.98 3.51 -24.91
N GLY A 48 4.17 4.78 -25.27
CA GLY A 48 3.45 5.92 -24.69
C GLY A 48 4.13 6.49 -23.46
N ASN A 49 3.52 7.51 -22.87
CA ASN A 49 3.99 8.17 -21.66
C ASN A 49 2.90 8.17 -20.60
N ILE A 50 3.32 8.11 -19.34
CA ILE A 50 2.54 8.53 -18.19
C ILE A 50 2.72 10.04 -18.08
N VAL A 51 1.63 10.80 -18.17
CA VAL A 51 1.61 12.25 -17.94
C VAL A 51 0.70 12.55 -16.77
N GLY A 52 1.01 13.58 -16.00
CA GLY A 52 0.19 13.92 -14.85
C GLY A 52 0.63 15.18 -14.13
N ARG A 53 -0.08 15.46 -13.03
CA ARG A 53 0.13 16.62 -12.16
C ARG A 53 0.08 16.16 -10.70
N ILE A 54 1.01 16.66 -9.90
CA ILE A 54 0.98 16.53 -8.45
C ILE A 54 0.74 17.91 -7.84
N THR A 55 -0.30 18.04 -7.03
CA THR A 55 -0.61 19.25 -6.26
C THR A 55 -0.30 19.01 -4.79
N ASN A 56 0.55 19.85 -4.21
CA ASN A 56 0.81 19.84 -2.78
C ASN A 56 -0.22 20.72 -2.07
N THR A 57 -1.10 20.09 -1.29
CA THR A 57 -2.15 20.76 -0.54
C THR A 57 -1.75 21.10 0.90
N SER A 58 -0.52 20.78 1.28
CA SER A 58 0.03 20.98 2.61
C SER A 58 0.91 22.23 2.70
N ARG A 59 1.40 22.52 3.92
CA ARG A 59 2.44 23.53 4.17
C ARG A 59 3.87 22.98 4.10
N ARG A 60 4.04 21.68 3.83
CA ARG A 60 5.33 21.00 3.81
C ARG A 60 5.96 21.09 2.43
N ASP A 61 7.27 21.25 2.37
CA ASP A 61 8.03 21.17 1.12
C ASP A 61 8.42 19.72 0.80
N TYR A 62 8.26 19.33 -0.47
CA TYR A 62 8.64 18.01 -0.97
C TYR A 62 9.75 18.14 -2.01
N PRO A 63 11.03 18.04 -1.60
CA PRO A 63 12.15 18.23 -2.53
C PRO A 63 12.22 17.11 -3.57
N CYS A 64 11.77 15.89 -3.22
CA CYS A 64 11.72 14.77 -4.13
C CYS A 64 10.70 13.72 -3.68
N VAL A 65 9.83 13.32 -4.59
CA VAL A 65 8.86 12.23 -4.41
C VAL A 65 8.87 11.36 -5.65
N ASP A 66 8.93 10.04 -5.44
CA ASP A 66 8.69 9.04 -6.47
C ASP A 66 7.19 8.69 -6.44
N ALA A 67 6.47 9.07 -7.50
CA ALA A 67 5.11 8.63 -7.74
C ALA A 67 5.14 7.21 -8.33
N LEU A 68 4.61 6.24 -7.60
CA LEU A 68 4.65 4.84 -7.98
C LEU A 68 3.44 4.48 -8.85
N PHE A 69 3.70 3.84 -9.99
CA PHE A 69 2.68 3.34 -10.90
C PHE A 69 2.82 1.82 -11.03
N SER A 70 1.77 1.08 -10.68
CA SER A 70 1.70 -0.35 -10.98
C SER A 70 1.39 -0.53 -12.46
N LEU A 71 2.14 -1.39 -13.14
CA LEU A 71 2.00 -1.70 -14.57
C LEU A 71 1.31 -3.05 -14.77
N SER A 72 0.45 -3.12 -15.77
CA SER A 72 -0.24 -4.33 -16.19
C SER A 72 -0.24 -4.45 -17.71
N THR A 73 -0.39 -5.66 -18.25
CA THR A 73 -0.49 -5.85 -19.70
C THR A 73 -1.50 -4.91 -20.34
N SER A 74 -1.06 -4.20 -21.38
CA SER A 74 -1.89 -3.30 -22.17
C SER A 74 -3.17 -4.01 -22.63
N PHE A 75 -4.29 -3.29 -22.60
CA PHE A 75 -5.59 -3.83 -23.01
C PHE A 75 -5.60 -4.35 -24.46
N GLN A 76 -4.75 -3.81 -25.34
CA GLN A 76 -4.65 -4.23 -26.75
C GLN A 76 -3.93 -5.56 -26.93
N ASP A 77 -3.04 -5.90 -26.00
CA ASP A 77 -2.18 -7.09 -26.09
C ASP A 77 -2.74 -8.28 -25.29
N ARG A 78 -3.93 -8.12 -24.70
CA ARG A 78 -4.56 -9.09 -23.82
C ARG A 78 -5.40 -10.08 -24.66
N GLN A 79 -5.10 -11.37 -24.57
CA GLN A 79 -5.98 -12.39 -25.12
C GLN A 79 -7.30 -12.42 -24.32
N GLN A 80 -8.41 -12.49 -25.05
CA GLN A 80 -9.75 -12.50 -24.48
C GLN A 80 -9.88 -13.59 -23.40
N GLY A 81 -10.38 -13.20 -22.21
CA GLY A 81 -10.54 -14.11 -21.07
C GLY A 81 -9.29 -14.37 -20.22
N LYS A 82 -8.11 -13.82 -20.57
CA LYS A 82 -6.91 -13.93 -19.72
C LYS A 82 -6.78 -12.74 -18.75
N PRO A 83 -6.41 -12.99 -17.47
CA PRO A 83 -6.20 -11.93 -16.49
C PRO A 83 -5.04 -11.00 -16.90
N ALA A 84 -5.04 -9.79 -16.37
CA ALA A 84 -3.99 -8.81 -16.61
C ALA A 84 -2.76 -9.39 -15.95
N ARG A 85 -1.66 -9.45 -16.69
CA ARG A 85 -0.40 -9.84 -16.07
C ARG A 85 0.23 -8.61 -15.47
N ASN A 86 0.61 -8.69 -14.20
CA ASN A 86 1.40 -7.66 -13.55
C ASN A 86 2.78 -7.56 -14.23
N LEU A 87 3.15 -6.36 -14.67
CA LEU A 87 4.42 -6.03 -15.34
C LEU A 87 5.41 -5.33 -14.40
N GLY A 88 5.06 -5.19 -13.11
CA GLY A 88 5.88 -4.58 -12.07
C GLY A 88 5.43 -3.15 -11.76
N THR A 89 6.34 -2.39 -11.13
CA THR A 89 6.10 -1.00 -10.73
C THR A 89 7.09 -0.10 -11.45
N GLN A 90 6.61 1.05 -11.92
CA GLN A 90 7.42 2.13 -12.45
C GLN A 90 7.31 3.34 -11.53
N ALA A 91 8.45 3.82 -11.04
CA ALA A 91 8.54 5.06 -10.29
C ALA A 91 8.72 6.25 -11.24
N VAL A 92 7.93 7.30 -11.02
CA VAL A 92 8.06 8.59 -11.69
C VAL A 92 8.52 9.64 -10.69
N ARG A 93 9.77 10.06 -10.84
CA ARG A 93 10.38 11.03 -9.93
C ARG A 93 9.90 12.44 -10.22
N VAL A 94 9.34 13.11 -9.22
CA VAL A 94 8.94 14.51 -9.26
C VAL A 94 9.69 15.26 -8.17
N ARG A 95 10.28 16.40 -8.53
CA ARG A 95 11.14 17.19 -7.64
C ARG A 95 10.53 18.55 -7.36
N ASN A 96 10.95 19.14 -6.25
CA ASN A 96 10.67 20.53 -5.86
C ASN A 96 9.16 20.86 -5.87
N ILE A 97 8.36 20.07 -5.16
CA ILE A 97 6.92 20.30 -5.02
C ILE A 97 6.69 21.19 -3.79
N ALA A 98 6.83 22.50 -4.00
CA ALA A 98 6.66 23.50 -2.96
C ALA A 98 5.24 23.50 -2.35
N PRO A 99 5.05 24.02 -1.13
CA PRO A 99 3.74 24.19 -0.52
C PRO A 99 2.75 24.90 -1.45
N GLY A 100 1.55 24.34 -1.65
CA GLY A 100 0.53 24.90 -2.55
C GLY A 100 0.84 24.75 -4.04
N ALA A 101 2.00 24.24 -4.44
CA ALA A 101 2.41 24.16 -5.83
C ALA A 101 1.75 22.98 -6.56
N THR A 102 1.60 23.14 -7.87
CA THR A 102 1.23 22.04 -8.77
C THR A 102 2.33 21.83 -9.79
N VAL A 103 2.92 20.63 -9.80
CA VAL A 103 4.03 20.25 -10.67
C VAL A 103 3.53 19.21 -11.68
N SER A 104 3.81 19.43 -12.97
CA SER A 104 3.48 18.47 -14.02
C SER A 104 4.67 17.53 -14.26
N PHE A 105 4.40 16.29 -14.63
CA PHE A 105 5.42 15.31 -15.00
C PHE A 105 5.03 14.56 -16.28
N ARG A 106 6.06 14.02 -16.93
CA ARG A 106 5.97 13.14 -18.09
C ARG A 106 7.05 12.08 -17.96
N ALA A 107 6.66 10.81 -18.03
CA ALA A 107 7.58 9.69 -17.96
C ALA A 107 7.27 8.66 -19.04
N PRO A 108 8.26 8.23 -19.85
CA PRO A 108 8.04 7.20 -20.85
C PRO A 108 7.73 5.87 -20.18
N LEU A 109 6.75 5.15 -20.72
CA LEU A 109 6.49 3.77 -20.31
C LEU A 109 7.62 2.87 -20.84
N ARG A 110 8.06 1.92 -19.99
CA ARG A 110 9.11 0.96 -20.38
C ARG A 110 8.64 -0.04 -21.43
N GLU A 111 7.35 -0.37 -21.42
CA GLU A 111 6.68 -1.26 -22.35
C GLU A 111 5.21 -0.86 -22.48
N ARG A 112 4.50 -1.40 -23.49
CA ARG A 112 3.07 -1.14 -23.65
C ARG A 112 2.31 -1.76 -22.46
N ALA A 113 1.83 -0.91 -21.58
CA ALA A 113 1.20 -1.31 -20.35
C ALA A 113 -0.01 -0.42 -20.03
N GLY A 114 -1.04 -1.02 -19.42
CA GLY A 114 -1.95 -0.27 -18.56
C GLY A 114 -1.21 0.11 -17.28
N PHE A 115 -1.60 1.22 -16.65
CA PHE A 115 -0.97 1.66 -15.42
C PHE A 115 -1.97 2.33 -14.49
N GLY A 116 -1.71 2.21 -13.19
CA GLY A 116 -2.50 2.83 -12.13
C GLY A 116 -1.61 3.34 -11.01
N PHE A 117 -2.00 4.44 -10.39
CA PHE A 117 -1.27 5.03 -9.28
C PHE A 117 -1.32 4.13 -8.04
N ALA A 118 -0.15 3.85 -7.46
CA ALA A 118 0.03 2.93 -6.35
C ALA A 118 0.40 3.62 -5.03
N GLY A 119 0.93 4.85 -5.08
CA GLY A 119 1.31 5.61 -3.90
C GLY A 119 2.50 6.54 -4.16
N TYR A 120 2.99 7.15 -3.08
CA TYR A 120 4.14 8.03 -3.11
C TYR A 120 5.25 7.48 -2.22
N GLU A 121 6.50 7.66 -2.64
CA GLU A 121 7.66 7.47 -1.77
C GLU A 121 8.49 8.75 -1.76
N VAL A 122 8.86 9.25 -0.57
CA VAL A 122 9.85 10.34 -0.51
C VAL A 122 11.18 9.78 -0.97
N CYS A 123 11.82 10.42 -1.96
CA CYS A 123 13.08 9.93 -2.46
C CYS A 123 14.10 9.88 -1.31
N ALA A 124 14.82 8.76 -1.17
CA ALA A 124 15.97 8.74 -0.29
C ALA A 124 16.91 9.87 -0.69
N ALA A 125 17.23 10.78 0.26
CA ALA A 125 18.31 11.73 0.08
C ALA A 125 19.55 10.91 -0.32
N THR A 126 20.19 11.30 -1.42
CA THR A 126 21.35 10.61 -1.97
C THR A 126 22.51 10.74 -0.98
N ARG A 127 22.53 9.88 0.04
CA ARG A 127 23.73 9.62 0.85
C ARG A 127 24.62 8.72 0.01
N PRO A 128 25.93 9.01 -0.11
CA PRO A 128 26.85 8.05 -0.69
C PRO A 128 26.70 6.72 0.07
N PRO A 129 26.81 5.57 -0.62
CA PRO A 129 26.66 4.28 0.03
C PRO A 129 27.68 4.17 1.18
N PRO A 130 27.27 3.83 2.41
CA PRO A 130 28.23 3.49 3.43
C PRO A 130 29.08 2.31 2.93
N LYS A 131 30.39 2.36 3.19
CA LYS A 131 31.33 1.28 2.89
C LYS A 131 30.72 -0.06 3.34
N PRO A 132 30.72 -1.12 2.50
CA PRO A 132 30.06 -2.37 2.84
C PRO A 132 30.55 -2.86 4.21
N PRO A 133 29.65 -3.10 5.18
CA PRO A 133 30.01 -3.86 6.36
C PRO A 133 30.43 -5.26 5.91
N ARG A 134 31.49 -5.79 6.53
CA ARG A 134 31.88 -7.19 6.34
C ARG A 134 30.64 -8.07 6.55
N PRO A 135 30.36 -9.06 5.68
CA PRO A 135 29.19 -9.90 5.84
C PRO A 135 29.20 -10.52 7.24
N PRO A 136 28.16 -10.31 8.07
CA PRO A 136 27.99 -11.13 9.25
C PRO A 136 27.85 -12.59 8.80
N ALA A 137 28.41 -13.51 9.59
CA ALA A 137 28.30 -14.94 9.34
C ALA A 137 26.83 -15.30 9.04
N PRO A 138 26.55 -16.27 8.14
CA PRO A 138 25.19 -16.67 7.85
C PRO A 138 24.50 -17.05 9.16
N ASN A 139 23.49 -16.28 9.55
CA ASN A 139 22.63 -16.72 10.63
C ASN A 139 22.01 -18.06 10.19
N PRO A 140 21.95 -19.07 11.06
CA PRO A 140 21.29 -20.32 10.73
C PRO A 140 19.85 -20.00 10.30
N PRO A 141 19.28 -20.74 9.32
CA PRO A 141 18.00 -20.42 8.74
C PRO A 141 16.93 -20.43 9.83
N THR A 142 16.53 -19.25 10.29
CA THR A 142 15.35 -19.10 11.13
C THR A 142 14.20 -19.65 10.30
N GLN A 143 13.61 -20.78 10.71
CA GLN A 143 12.41 -21.31 10.08
C GLN A 143 11.34 -20.22 10.13
N VAL A 144 11.19 -19.48 9.03
CA VAL A 144 10.22 -18.40 8.94
C VAL A 144 8.85 -19.05 8.96
N LYS A 145 8.21 -19.05 10.14
CA LYS A 145 6.85 -19.56 10.28
C LYS A 145 5.97 -18.84 9.26
N ARG A 146 5.18 -19.63 8.53
CA ARG A 146 4.28 -19.11 7.50
C ARG A 146 2.86 -19.07 8.02
N CYS A 147 2.15 -17.99 7.71
CA CYS A 147 0.72 -17.84 7.98
C CYS A 147 -0.09 -18.21 6.74
N THR A 148 -1.32 -18.61 6.98
CA THR A 148 -2.37 -18.79 5.99
C THR A 148 -3.55 -17.94 6.41
N VAL A 149 -4.14 -17.24 5.45
CA VAL A 149 -5.25 -16.34 5.70
C VAL A 149 -6.41 -16.68 4.78
N THR A 150 -7.61 -16.71 5.31
CA THR A 150 -8.84 -16.90 4.55
C THR A 150 -9.64 -15.62 4.51
N GLY A 151 -10.41 -15.41 3.45
CA GLY A 151 -11.26 -14.24 3.35
C GLY A 151 -12.43 -14.44 2.40
N LEU A 152 -13.35 -13.48 2.41
CA LEU A 152 -14.53 -13.47 1.57
C LEU A 152 -14.54 -12.21 0.72
N VAL A 153 -14.76 -12.38 -0.58
CA VAL A 153 -15.13 -11.30 -1.48
C VAL A 153 -16.63 -11.38 -1.70
N ALA A 154 -17.37 -10.37 -1.27
CA ALA A 154 -18.79 -10.23 -1.53
C ALA A 154 -19.03 -9.35 -2.75
N SER A 155 -20.10 -9.61 -3.50
CA SER A 155 -20.47 -8.78 -4.64
C SER A 155 -21.98 -8.71 -4.78
N ASN A 156 -22.55 -7.51 -4.85
CA ASN A 156 -23.96 -7.31 -5.23
C ASN A 156 -24.17 -7.31 -6.76
N ARG A 157 -23.09 -7.37 -7.56
CA ARG A 157 -23.13 -7.34 -9.04
C ARG A 157 -22.65 -8.64 -9.69
N LYS A 158 -22.98 -9.80 -9.11
CA LYS A 158 -22.62 -11.14 -9.65
C LYS A 158 -21.12 -11.37 -9.92
N PHE A 159 -20.23 -10.62 -9.27
CA PHE A 159 -18.79 -10.61 -9.53
C PHE A 159 -18.42 -10.15 -10.94
N GLU A 160 -19.31 -9.45 -11.61
CA GLU A 160 -19.14 -8.96 -12.96
C GLU A 160 -19.02 -7.43 -12.96
N GLY A 161 -18.27 -6.94 -13.93
CA GLY A 161 -18.13 -5.53 -14.23
C GLY A 161 -18.02 -5.31 -15.71
N TYR A 162 -18.32 -4.09 -16.15
CA TYR A 162 -18.22 -3.68 -17.53
C TYR A 162 -17.25 -2.52 -17.61
N ASP A 163 -16.38 -2.55 -18.62
CA ASP A 163 -15.59 -1.38 -19.01
C ASP A 163 -16.45 -0.37 -19.78
N ASP A 164 -15.89 0.78 -20.10
CA ASP A 164 -16.55 1.84 -20.87
C ASP A 164 -16.92 1.41 -22.30
N ARG A 165 -16.33 0.31 -22.77
CA ARG A 165 -16.60 -0.33 -24.06
C ARG A 165 -17.59 -1.49 -23.96
N LYS A 166 -18.23 -1.66 -22.79
CA LYS A 166 -19.18 -2.74 -22.48
C LYS A 166 -18.58 -4.16 -22.55
N HIS A 167 -17.26 -4.32 -22.50
CA HIS A 167 -16.69 -5.65 -22.29
C HIS A 167 -16.92 -6.11 -20.86
N ARG A 168 -17.38 -7.35 -20.74
CA ARG A 168 -17.64 -7.98 -19.45
C ARG A 168 -16.35 -8.55 -18.87
N TYR A 169 -16.07 -8.20 -17.62
CA TYR A 169 -15.02 -8.78 -16.80
C TYR A 169 -15.61 -9.47 -15.58
N THR A 170 -14.85 -10.41 -15.02
CA THR A 170 -15.26 -11.14 -13.82
C THR A 170 -14.15 -11.07 -12.77
N ILE A 171 -14.53 -10.85 -11.51
CA ILE A 171 -13.61 -10.94 -10.38
C ILE A 171 -13.23 -12.41 -10.21
N ALA A 172 -11.98 -12.73 -10.49
CA ALA A 172 -11.44 -14.09 -10.41
C ALA A 172 -10.36 -14.26 -9.34
N ARG A 173 -9.74 -13.16 -8.88
CA ARG A 173 -8.57 -13.19 -8.00
C ARG A 173 -8.57 -12.05 -6.99
N VAL A 174 -7.84 -12.27 -5.90
CA VAL A 174 -7.46 -11.28 -4.88
C VAL A 174 -5.95 -11.12 -4.92
N ALA A 175 -5.47 -9.88 -4.93
CA ALA A 175 -4.07 -9.56 -4.76
C ALA A 175 -3.74 -9.40 -3.27
N ILE A 176 -2.69 -10.08 -2.82
CA ILE A 176 -2.04 -9.86 -1.53
C ILE A 176 -0.80 -9.02 -1.79
N LEU A 177 -0.80 -7.82 -1.22
CA LEU A 177 0.32 -6.90 -1.29
C LEU A 177 1.04 -6.84 0.05
N ASP A 178 2.32 -6.52 0.01
CA ASP A 178 3.02 -6.00 1.17
C ASP A 178 2.45 -4.63 1.53
N ALA A 179 2.11 -4.41 2.80
CA ALA A 179 1.41 -3.19 3.20
C ALA A 179 2.30 -1.94 3.21
N ASP A 180 3.62 -2.12 3.31
CA ASP A 180 4.56 -1.00 3.43
C ASP A 180 5.03 -0.55 2.04
N THR A 181 5.21 -1.50 1.11
CA THR A 181 5.73 -1.25 -0.24
C THR A 181 4.67 -1.32 -1.35
N ASN A 182 3.44 -1.76 -1.02
CA ASN A 182 2.39 -2.10 -1.99
C ASN A 182 2.81 -3.11 -3.08
N ALA A 183 3.95 -3.77 -2.90
CA ALA A 183 4.45 -4.75 -3.84
C ALA A 183 3.55 -5.99 -3.84
N LEU A 184 3.23 -6.50 -5.03
CA LEU A 184 2.48 -7.75 -5.16
C LEU A 184 3.30 -8.90 -4.57
N VAL A 185 2.78 -9.48 -3.48
CA VAL A 185 3.36 -10.67 -2.85
C VAL A 185 2.78 -11.92 -3.49
N LYS A 186 1.46 -11.94 -3.72
CA LYS A 186 0.77 -13.11 -4.26
C LYS A 186 -0.58 -12.76 -4.87
N GLU A 187 -0.94 -13.41 -5.97
CA GLU A 187 -2.33 -13.47 -6.45
C GLU A 187 -2.98 -14.78 -6.02
N VAL A 188 -4.22 -14.70 -5.56
CA VAL A 188 -4.97 -15.83 -5.04
C VAL A 188 -6.28 -15.96 -5.80
N PRO A 189 -6.59 -17.13 -6.36
CA PRO A 189 -7.87 -17.34 -7.03
C PRO A 189 -9.03 -17.30 -6.03
N LEU A 190 -10.15 -16.73 -6.46
CA LEU A 190 -11.44 -16.91 -5.79
C LEU A 190 -11.96 -18.32 -6.06
N SER A 191 -12.66 -18.89 -5.08
CA SER A 191 -13.38 -20.14 -5.27
C SER A 191 -14.47 -19.98 -6.33
N SER A 192 -14.69 -21.04 -7.11
CA SER A 192 -15.76 -21.10 -8.11
C SER A 192 -17.15 -21.14 -7.45
N ARG A 193 -17.23 -21.65 -6.21
CA ARG A 193 -18.46 -21.77 -5.44
C ARG A 193 -18.89 -20.40 -4.89
N VAL A 194 -20.11 -19.98 -5.25
CA VAL A 194 -20.76 -18.85 -4.60
C VAL A 194 -21.44 -19.33 -3.33
N ILE A 195 -21.13 -18.69 -2.22
CA ILE A 195 -21.70 -18.92 -0.90
C ILE A 195 -22.41 -17.67 -0.40
N SER A 196 -23.16 -17.79 0.70
CA SER A 196 -23.84 -16.67 1.33
C SER A 196 -22.96 -16.08 2.43
N GLY A 197 -22.49 -14.83 2.25
CA GLY A 197 -21.64 -14.13 3.22
C GLY A 197 -22.41 -13.05 3.95
N LYS A 198 -22.52 -13.17 5.28
CA LYS A 198 -23.13 -12.13 6.13
C LYS A 198 -22.09 -11.09 6.54
N ASN A 199 -22.33 -9.82 6.25
CA ASN A 199 -21.49 -8.73 6.75
C ASN A 199 -21.77 -8.55 8.26
N PRO A 200 -20.78 -8.79 9.15
CA PRO A 200 -20.99 -8.75 10.59
C PRO A 200 -21.29 -7.35 11.12
N ARG A 201 -20.89 -6.28 10.41
CA ARG A 201 -21.19 -4.89 10.79
C ARG A 201 -22.62 -4.49 10.45
N THR A 202 -23.12 -4.88 9.28
CA THR A 202 -24.43 -4.41 8.78
C THR A 202 -25.53 -5.44 8.88
N GLY A 203 -25.22 -6.69 9.22
CA GLY A 203 -26.15 -7.82 9.21
C GLY A 203 -26.61 -8.29 7.83
N LYS A 204 -26.44 -7.47 6.79
CA LYS A 204 -26.77 -7.78 5.39
C LYS A 204 -26.00 -8.98 4.85
N THR A 205 -26.68 -9.76 4.04
CA THR A 205 -26.13 -10.96 3.39
C THR A 205 -25.88 -10.69 1.92
N TYR A 206 -24.76 -11.17 1.41
CA TYR A 206 -24.32 -10.99 0.03
C TYR A 206 -23.88 -12.32 -0.57
N PRO A 207 -24.02 -12.54 -1.90
CA PRO A 207 -23.30 -13.60 -2.55
C PRO A 207 -21.79 -13.32 -2.43
N ALA A 208 -21.06 -14.30 -1.93
CA ALA A 208 -19.66 -14.22 -1.60
C ALA A 208 -18.88 -15.38 -2.23
N ARG A 209 -17.61 -15.15 -2.56
CA ARG A 209 -16.64 -16.18 -2.94
C ARG A 209 -15.49 -16.13 -1.95
N SER A 210 -14.97 -17.30 -1.58
CA SER A 210 -13.86 -17.41 -0.64
C SER A 210 -12.51 -17.38 -1.34
N PHE A 211 -11.47 -17.00 -0.61
CA PHE A 211 -10.08 -17.18 -1.01
C PHE A 211 -9.23 -17.65 0.17
N GLU A 212 -8.10 -18.28 -0.15
CA GLU A 212 -7.10 -18.69 0.84
C GLU A 212 -5.69 -18.33 0.36
N ALA A 213 -5.01 -17.48 1.10
CA ALA A 213 -3.63 -17.11 0.84
C ALA A 213 -2.71 -17.81 1.86
N SER A 214 -2.04 -18.87 1.44
CA SER A 214 -1.06 -19.60 2.25
C SER A 214 0.37 -19.16 1.95
N GLY A 215 1.27 -19.40 2.91
CA GLY A 215 2.71 -19.23 2.73
C GLY A 215 3.23 -17.82 2.95
N LEU A 216 2.44 -16.95 3.57
CA LEU A 216 2.82 -15.57 3.87
C LEU A 216 3.81 -15.55 5.05
N ALA A 217 4.81 -14.66 5.01
CA ALA A 217 5.81 -14.58 6.08
C ALA A 217 5.21 -13.98 7.37
N SER A 218 5.48 -14.63 8.52
CA SER A 218 5.05 -14.18 9.85
C SER A 218 5.59 -12.79 10.21
N GLY A 219 4.84 -12.06 11.03
CA GLY A 219 5.25 -10.76 11.58
C GLY A 219 5.10 -9.56 10.64
N ARG A 220 4.88 -9.81 9.34
CA ARG A 220 4.69 -8.79 8.30
C ARG A 220 3.25 -8.31 8.20
N ARG A 221 3.09 -7.11 7.64
CA ARG A 221 1.79 -6.49 7.35
C ARG A 221 1.51 -6.59 5.84
N TYR A 222 0.28 -6.92 5.50
CA TYR A 222 -0.18 -7.13 4.14
C TYR A 222 -1.51 -6.41 3.89
N VAL A 223 -1.86 -6.23 2.62
CA VAL A 223 -3.17 -5.75 2.18
C VAL A 223 -3.77 -6.75 1.20
N ALA A 224 -4.97 -7.24 1.47
CA ALA A 224 -5.77 -7.99 0.51
C ALA A 224 -6.65 -7.01 -0.27
N ARG A 225 -6.54 -6.96 -1.59
CA ARG A 225 -7.35 -6.09 -2.46
C ARG A 225 -7.78 -6.78 -3.75
N LEU A 226 -8.84 -6.28 -4.38
CA LEU A 226 -9.14 -6.64 -5.76
C LEU A 226 -8.24 -5.86 -6.72
N ASP A 227 -8.21 -6.30 -7.98
CA ASP A 227 -7.62 -5.56 -9.10
C ASP A 227 -8.19 -4.12 -9.18
N TYR A 228 -7.40 -3.18 -9.71
CA TYR A 228 -7.72 -1.75 -9.81
C TYR A 228 -8.95 -1.45 -10.66
N PHE A 229 -9.40 -2.42 -11.48
CA PHE A 229 -10.65 -2.34 -12.21
C PHE A 229 -11.90 -2.34 -11.29
N TRP A 230 -11.76 -2.79 -10.05
CA TRP A 230 -12.88 -2.97 -9.12
C TRP A 230 -12.89 -1.91 -8.02
N THR A 231 -14.03 -1.24 -7.86
CA THR A 231 -14.30 -0.43 -6.67
C THR A 231 -14.69 -1.36 -5.52
N THR A 232 -14.01 -1.21 -4.39
CA THR A 232 -14.21 -2.06 -3.20
C THR A 232 -14.47 -1.25 -1.94
N SER A 233 -15.19 -1.87 -0.99
CA SER A 233 -15.33 -1.42 0.38
C SER A 233 -14.77 -2.49 1.34
N PRO A 234 -13.81 -2.15 2.22
CA PRO A 234 -13.15 -0.85 2.36
C PRO A 234 -12.35 -0.43 1.10
N ALA A 235 -12.26 0.89 0.89
CA ALA A 235 -11.45 1.46 -0.20
C ALA A 235 -9.96 1.16 0.06
N GLY A 236 -9.24 0.73 -0.97
CA GLY A 236 -7.84 0.28 -0.84
C GLY A 236 -7.66 -1.16 -0.35
N GLY A 237 -8.73 -1.84 0.05
CA GLY A 237 -8.70 -3.24 0.50
C GLY A 237 -8.56 -3.40 2.01
N VAL A 238 -8.32 -4.64 2.45
CA VAL A 238 -8.28 -5.03 3.86
C VAL A 238 -6.83 -5.25 4.28
N ALA A 239 -6.32 -4.35 5.13
CA ALA A 239 -5.02 -4.53 5.75
C ALA A 239 -5.07 -5.57 6.88
N PHE A 240 -4.02 -6.38 6.98
CA PHE A 240 -3.89 -7.37 8.04
C PHE A 240 -2.42 -7.61 8.41
N ARG A 241 -2.18 -8.08 9.63
CA ARG A 241 -0.84 -8.48 10.07
C ARG A 241 -0.80 -9.99 10.20
N CYS A 242 0.17 -10.63 9.57
CA CYS A 242 0.45 -12.02 9.87
C CYS A 242 1.04 -12.13 11.27
N PRO A 243 0.46 -12.96 12.16
CA PRO A 243 0.94 -13.07 13.52
C PRO A 243 2.40 -13.51 13.58
N GLY A 244 3.09 -13.07 14.63
CA GLY A 244 4.49 -13.41 14.89
C GLY A 244 4.68 -14.86 15.37
N PRO A 245 5.90 -15.23 15.77
CA PRO A 245 6.20 -16.56 16.30
C PRO A 245 5.44 -16.78 17.62
N GLY A 246 4.31 -17.47 17.57
CA GLY A 246 3.44 -17.72 18.73
C GLY A 246 1.96 -17.38 18.51
N GLY A 247 1.64 -16.64 17.45
CA GLY A 247 0.25 -16.37 17.08
C GLY A 247 -0.37 -17.45 16.19
N ALA A 248 -1.69 -17.38 16.02
CA ALA A 248 -2.43 -18.30 15.16
C ALA A 248 -1.89 -18.26 13.72
N THR A 249 -1.53 -19.42 13.18
CA THR A 249 -1.02 -19.56 11.81
C THR A 249 -2.13 -19.54 10.76
N ARG A 250 -3.40 -19.62 11.19
CA ARG A 250 -4.61 -19.50 10.37
C ARG A 250 -5.59 -18.52 10.98
N PHE A 251 -6.08 -17.58 10.20
CA PHE A 251 -7.10 -16.62 10.63
C PHE A 251 -7.90 -16.09 9.43
N GLY A 252 -9.08 -15.54 9.71
CA GLY A 252 -9.99 -14.97 8.71
C GLY A 252 -9.88 -13.45 8.60
N LEU A 253 -10.06 -12.92 7.41
CA LEU A 253 -10.11 -11.48 7.14
C LEU A 253 -11.55 -10.96 7.17
N PRO A 254 -11.70 -9.66 7.49
CA PRO A 254 -12.89 -8.92 7.13
C PRO A 254 -13.27 -9.10 5.66
N MET A 255 -14.58 -9.11 5.42
CA MET A 255 -15.13 -9.25 4.08
C MET A 255 -14.80 -8.04 3.21
N LEU A 256 -14.43 -8.31 1.97
CA LEU A 256 -14.11 -7.30 0.98
C LEU A 256 -15.29 -7.20 0.00
N ILE A 257 -15.93 -6.04 -0.08
CA ILE A 257 -17.21 -5.88 -0.78
C ILE A 257 -16.94 -5.17 -2.11
N HIS A 258 -17.17 -5.85 -3.22
CA HIS A 258 -17.24 -5.24 -4.54
C HIS A 258 -18.48 -4.35 -4.64
N THR A 259 -18.27 -3.07 -4.91
CA THR A 259 -19.33 -2.05 -5.01
C THR A 259 -19.54 -1.53 -6.43
N GLY A 260 -18.57 -1.72 -7.33
CA GLY A 260 -18.69 -1.39 -8.75
C GLY A 260 -17.37 -1.53 -9.52
N THR A 261 -17.36 -1.04 -10.75
CA THR A 261 -16.15 -0.86 -11.57
C THR A 261 -15.63 0.57 -11.46
N THR A 262 -14.34 0.74 -11.69
CA THR A 262 -13.72 2.07 -11.74
C THR A 262 -14.17 2.77 -13.05
N PRO A 263 -14.55 4.06 -13.02
CA PRO A 263 -15.12 4.77 -14.18
C PRO A 263 -14.15 5.04 -15.36
N ASP A 264 -12.87 4.68 -15.24
CA ASP A 264 -11.89 4.71 -16.34
C ASP A 264 -11.51 3.29 -16.81
N GLY A 265 -12.43 2.33 -16.59
CA GLY A 265 -12.26 0.92 -16.91
C GLY A 265 -12.36 0.63 -18.40
#